data_AF-A0A5N6D4D4-F1
#
_entry.id   AF-A0A5N6D4D4-F1
#
_cell.length_a   1.000
_cell.length_b   1.000
_cell.length_c   1.000
_cell.angle_alpha   90.00
_cell.angle_beta   90.00
_cell.angle_gamma   90.00
#
_symmetry.space_group_name_H-M   'P 1'
#
loop_
_entity.id
_entity.type
_entity.pdbx_description
1 polymer ?
#
loop_
_entity_poly.entity_id
_entity_poly.type
_entity_poly.pdbx_seq_one_letter_code
_entity_poly.pdbx_strand_id
1 'polypeptide(L)'
;MNNAQASHLSSADYGYDFVVATTQQGINATMKRFMATLDAPLISRCYKPDPDPDPARRGAKIEVSHDEIMKTAKTDPFDIPDGTPLHEVRDKLNNYQFVEGWRARIGIDKSAIPTMGNIVERTTSMETVQFNMYCKEFQVAGWVWGAEPWDDSIWLNVSQPKTAPWKITRRVNLTQQTVDWKAQGDNVPHDAVKALQNLDKESPESVFTVEPLLLDLTRTELTATRPTLDSLEQNTALYTMLMETFLGP
;
A
#
# COMPACT_ATOMS: atom_id res chain seq x y z
N MET A 1 -4.94 1.43 30.10
CA MET A 1 -3.54 1.30 29.64
C MET A 1 -3.08 -0.10 29.98
N ASN A 2 -2.84 -0.94 28.98
CA ASN A 2 -2.28 -2.28 29.21
C ASN A 2 -0.76 -2.12 29.33
N ASN A 3 -0.24 -2.21 30.56
CA ASN A 3 1.18 -2.14 30.87
C ASN A 3 1.84 -3.52 30.61
N ALA A 4 3.17 -3.55 30.46
CA ALA A 4 3.96 -4.76 30.18
C ALA A 4 3.72 -5.91 31.18
N GLN A 5 3.27 -5.60 32.40
CA GLN A 5 2.90 -6.58 33.43
C GLN A 5 1.74 -7.50 33.04
N ALA A 6 0.89 -7.11 32.10
CA ALA A 6 -0.21 -7.95 31.63
C ALA A 6 0.24 -9.12 30.74
N SER A 7 1.49 -9.15 30.30
CA SER A 7 1.96 -10.13 29.33
C SER A 7 2.44 -11.45 29.95
N HIS A 8 2.51 -11.58 31.28
CA HIS A 8 2.99 -12.77 32.02
C HIS A 8 4.33 -13.39 31.56
N LEU A 9 5.09 -12.71 30.70
CA LEU A 9 6.26 -13.26 30.02
C LEU A 9 7.44 -13.61 30.96
N SER A 10 7.40 -13.13 32.21
CA SER A 10 8.35 -13.48 33.27
C SER A 10 7.96 -14.73 34.06
N SER A 11 6.88 -15.44 33.69
CA SER A 11 6.56 -16.72 34.34
C SER A 11 7.66 -17.73 34.04
N ALA A 12 8.14 -18.39 35.09
CA ALA A 12 9.11 -19.49 34.96
C ALA A 12 8.59 -20.63 34.07
N ASP A 13 7.25 -20.75 33.94
CA ASP A 13 6.59 -21.74 33.08
C ASP A 13 6.91 -21.57 31.59
N TYR A 14 7.34 -20.38 31.17
CA TYR A 14 7.70 -20.10 29.77
C TYR A 14 9.17 -20.39 29.44
N GLY A 15 10.03 -20.58 30.44
CA GLY A 15 11.43 -20.99 30.24
C GLY A 15 12.33 -19.96 29.55
N TYR A 16 11.94 -18.68 29.49
CA TYR A 16 12.77 -17.61 28.93
C TYR A 16 13.68 -16.99 30.01
N ASP A 17 14.97 -16.81 29.71
CA ASP A 17 15.92 -16.13 30.62
C ASP A 17 15.72 -14.60 30.65
N PHE A 18 15.34 -14.02 29.51
CA PHE A 18 14.99 -12.61 29.39
C PHE A 18 13.98 -12.39 28.26
N VAL A 19 13.18 -11.34 28.36
CA VAL A 19 12.18 -10.98 27.36
C VAL A 19 12.28 -9.50 27.03
N VAL A 20 12.44 -9.19 25.74
CA VAL A 20 12.42 -7.83 25.22
C VAL A 20 11.10 -7.60 24.48
N ALA A 21 10.36 -6.57 24.88
CA ALA A 21 9.08 -6.22 24.28
C ALA A 21 9.08 -4.78 23.78
N THR A 22 8.33 -4.52 22.71
CA THR A 22 8.07 -3.17 22.20
C THR A 22 6.58 -2.87 22.20
N THR A 23 6.23 -1.59 22.27
CA THR A 23 4.82 -1.16 22.23
C THR A 23 4.35 -1.04 20.78
N GLN A 24 3.04 -1.20 20.54
CA GLN A 24 2.45 -0.90 19.23
C GLN A 24 2.75 0.54 18.80
N GLN A 25 2.79 1.48 19.76
CA GLN A 25 3.17 2.87 19.50
C GLN A 25 4.62 2.96 18.99
N GLY A 26 5.55 2.24 19.59
CA GLY A 26 6.95 2.17 19.15
C GLY A 26 7.09 1.62 17.73
N ILE A 27 6.42 0.49 17.44
CA ILE A 27 6.39 -0.09 16.09
C ILE A 27 5.89 0.94 15.07
N ASN A 28 4.77 1.60 15.37
CA ASN A 28 4.17 2.57 14.45
C ASN A 28 5.00 3.83 14.29
N ALA A 29 5.67 4.31 15.34
CA ALA A 29 6.58 5.45 15.24
C ALA A 29 7.74 5.13 14.27
N THR A 30 8.34 3.95 14.40
CA THR A 30 9.42 3.48 13.50
C THR A 30 8.93 3.28 12.09
N MET A 31 7.78 2.61 11.89
CA MET A 31 7.20 2.38 10.56
C MET A 31 6.83 3.69 9.87
N LYS A 32 6.22 4.64 10.59
CA LYS A 32 5.90 5.97 10.04
C LYS A 32 7.17 6.71 9.66
N ARG A 33 8.20 6.68 10.50
CA ARG A 33 9.51 7.30 10.16
C ARG A 33 10.10 6.68 8.90
N PHE A 34 10.13 5.35 8.81
CA PHE A 34 10.62 4.63 7.64
C PHE A 34 9.85 5.01 6.38
N MET A 35 8.51 4.96 6.42
CA MET A 35 7.65 5.32 5.28
C MET A 35 7.76 6.79 4.87
N ALA A 36 8.08 7.69 5.81
CA ALA A 36 8.29 9.11 5.55
C ALA A 36 9.64 9.41 4.89
N THR A 37 10.61 8.49 5.01
CA THR A 37 11.95 8.58 4.41
C THR A 37 12.12 7.68 3.19
N LEU A 38 11.15 6.81 2.92
CA LEU A 38 11.19 5.88 1.80
C LEU A 38 11.12 6.64 0.47
N ASP A 39 12.07 6.36 -0.41
CA ASP A 39 12.08 6.85 -1.79
C ASP A 39 11.61 5.73 -2.73
N ALA A 40 10.32 5.41 -2.68
CA ALA A 40 9.72 4.41 -3.56
C ALA A 40 9.52 4.99 -4.96
N PRO A 41 9.63 4.18 -6.03
CA PRO A 41 9.31 4.63 -7.39
C PRO A 41 7.80 4.93 -7.52
N LEU A 42 7.46 5.81 -8.46
CA LEU A 42 6.08 5.99 -8.89
C LEU A 42 5.69 4.80 -9.76
N ILE A 43 4.61 4.13 -9.38
CA ILE A 43 4.05 3.02 -10.14
C ILE A 43 2.78 3.53 -10.80
N SER A 44 2.63 3.31 -12.10
CA SER A 44 1.41 3.59 -12.84
C SER A 44 0.85 2.32 -13.45
N ARG A 45 -0.47 2.21 -13.47
CA ARG A 45 -1.23 1.18 -14.18
C ARG A 45 -2.33 1.87 -14.96
N CYS A 46 -2.37 1.61 -16.25
CA CYS A 46 -3.32 2.22 -17.16
C CYS A 46 -4.05 1.14 -17.93
N TYR A 47 -5.25 1.45 -18.41
CA TYR A 47 -6.15 0.47 -18.99
C TYR A 47 -6.85 1.01 -20.23
N LYS A 48 -7.04 0.12 -21.20
CA LYS A 48 -7.86 0.34 -22.39
C LYS A 48 -8.84 -0.83 -22.58
N PRO A 49 -9.91 -0.68 -23.38
CA PRO A 49 -10.83 -1.77 -23.66
C PRO A 49 -10.08 -2.96 -24.26
N ASP A 50 -10.46 -4.16 -23.83
CA ASP A 50 -10.03 -5.38 -24.48
C ASP A 50 -10.64 -5.43 -25.90
N PRO A 51 -9.82 -5.53 -26.96
CA PRO A 51 -10.33 -5.61 -28.33
C PRO A 51 -10.91 -6.98 -28.69
N ASP A 52 -10.83 -7.98 -27.81
CA ASP A 52 -11.35 -9.32 -28.06
C ASP A 52 -12.87 -9.30 -28.35
N PRO A 53 -13.32 -9.83 -29.50
CA PRO A 53 -14.73 -9.85 -29.86
C PRO A 53 -15.57 -10.85 -29.05
N ASP A 54 -14.98 -11.68 -28.18
CA ASP A 54 -15.70 -12.62 -27.33
C ASP A 54 -16.73 -11.89 -26.43
N PRO A 55 -18.04 -12.19 -26.55
CA PRO A 55 -19.08 -11.61 -25.70
C PRO A 55 -18.83 -11.81 -24.20
N ALA A 56 -18.14 -12.88 -23.80
CA ALA A 56 -17.78 -13.14 -22.40
C ALA A 56 -16.74 -12.14 -21.85
N ARG A 57 -16.01 -11.46 -22.72
CA ARG A 57 -15.00 -10.44 -22.40
C ARG A 57 -15.46 -9.02 -22.68
N ARG A 58 -16.73 -8.84 -23.05
CA ARG A 58 -17.30 -7.53 -23.34
C ARG A 58 -17.21 -6.62 -22.10
N GLY A 59 -16.49 -5.51 -22.23
CA GLY A 59 -16.23 -4.59 -21.12
C GLY A 59 -14.97 -4.91 -20.30
N ALA A 60 -14.25 -5.98 -20.63
CA ALA A 60 -12.93 -6.24 -20.08
C ALA A 60 -11.95 -5.15 -20.48
N LYS A 61 -10.93 -4.98 -19.64
CA LYS A 61 -9.86 -4.01 -19.79
C LYS A 61 -8.53 -4.75 -19.84
N ILE A 62 -7.62 -4.29 -20.68
CA ILE A 62 -6.23 -4.77 -20.69
C ILE A 62 -5.30 -3.70 -20.17
N GLU A 63 -4.34 -4.11 -19.35
CA GLU A 63 -3.30 -3.22 -18.82
C GLU A 63 -2.36 -2.78 -19.94
N VAL A 64 -1.98 -1.51 -19.89
CA VAL A 64 -1.04 -0.86 -20.81
C VAL A 64 -0.06 0.01 -20.02
N SER A 65 1.14 0.16 -20.55
CA SER A 65 2.15 1.01 -19.92
C SER A 65 1.86 2.50 -20.14
N HIS A 66 2.22 3.34 -19.17
CA HIS A 66 2.12 4.80 -19.29
C HIS A 66 2.97 5.32 -20.46
N ASP A 67 4.15 4.75 -20.67
CA ASP A 67 5.03 5.10 -21.79
C ASP A 67 4.38 4.88 -23.17
N GLU A 68 3.59 3.82 -23.35
CA GLU A 68 2.87 3.57 -24.61
C GLU A 68 1.76 4.60 -24.86
N ILE A 69 1.06 5.02 -23.81
CA ILE A 69 0.07 6.12 -23.89
C ILE A 69 0.77 7.39 -24.33
N MET A 70 1.86 7.75 -23.68
CA MET A 70 2.60 8.99 -23.99
C MET A 70 3.16 9.00 -25.42
N LYS A 71 3.61 7.84 -25.93
CA LYS A 71 4.09 7.71 -27.32
C LYS A 71 2.97 7.97 -28.35
N THR A 72 1.74 7.60 -28.04
CA THR A 72 0.63 7.61 -29.01
C THR A 72 -0.27 8.84 -28.86
N ALA A 73 -0.75 9.09 -27.65
CA ALA A 73 -1.68 10.19 -27.34
C ALA A 73 -0.98 11.53 -27.11
N LYS A 74 0.32 11.53 -26.78
CA LYS A 74 1.13 12.72 -26.45
C LYS A 74 0.53 13.62 -25.35
N THR A 75 -0.46 13.11 -24.63
CA THR A 75 -1.20 13.78 -23.56
C THR A 75 -1.19 12.82 -22.38
N ASP A 76 -0.75 13.30 -21.21
CA ASP A 76 -0.80 12.51 -19.99
C ASP A 76 -2.25 12.50 -19.44
N PRO A 77 -2.90 11.33 -19.32
CA PRO A 77 -4.25 11.24 -18.75
C PRO A 77 -4.34 11.82 -17.33
N PHE A 78 -3.24 11.79 -16.56
CA PHE A 78 -3.19 12.29 -15.19
C PHE A 78 -3.01 13.82 -15.10
N ASP A 79 -2.79 14.51 -16.23
CA ASP A 79 -2.67 15.98 -16.27
C ASP A 79 -3.95 16.66 -16.79
N ILE A 80 -4.94 15.88 -17.28
CA ILE A 80 -6.22 16.40 -17.74
C ILE A 80 -7.07 16.81 -16.52
N PRO A 81 -7.59 18.06 -16.45
CA PRO A 81 -8.35 18.51 -15.28
C PRO A 81 -9.58 17.64 -14.96
N ASP A 82 -9.85 17.46 -13.67
CA ASP A 82 -11.09 16.84 -13.18
C ASP A 82 -12.32 17.61 -13.67
N GLY A 83 -13.38 16.88 -14.02
CA GLY A 83 -14.64 17.45 -14.52
C GLY A 83 -14.58 17.91 -15.99
N THR A 84 -13.46 17.71 -16.70
CA THR A 84 -13.40 18.02 -18.14
C THR A 84 -14.46 17.21 -18.90
N PRO A 85 -15.28 17.83 -19.77
CA PRO A 85 -16.25 17.11 -20.58
C PRO A 85 -15.59 15.99 -21.40
N LEU A 86 -16.18 14.79 -21.39
CA LEU A 86 -15.51 13.61 -21.95
C LEU A 86 -15.24 13.74 -23.46
N HIS A 87 -16.06 14.49 -24.20
CA HIS A 87 -15.81 14.73 -25.63
C HIS A 87 -14.49 15.48 -25.89
N GLU A 88 -14.11 16.43 -25.04
CA GLU A 88 -12.83 17.15 -25.14
C GLU A 88 -11.63 16.28 -24.78
N VAL A 89 -11.85 15.24 -23.96
CA VAL A 89 -10.82 14.28 -23.57
C VAL A 89 -10.67 13.16 -24.59
N ARG A 90 -11.78 12.70 -25.16
CA ARG A 90 -11.80 11.73 -26.26
C ARG A 90 -10.89 12.20 -27.38
N ASP A 91 -10.99 13.43 -27.83
CA ASP A 91 -10.11 13.91 -28.93
C ASP A 91 -8.62 13.89 -28.56
N LYS A 92 -8.27 14.04 -27.28
CA LYS A 92 -6.88 14.02 -26.78
C LYS A 92 -6.33 12.61 -26.58
N LEU A 93 -7.19 11.65 -26.21
CA LEU A 93 -6.79 10.28 -25.86
C LEU A 93 -7.29 9.20 -26.84
N ASN A 94 -8.09 9.57 -27.85
CA ASN A 94 -8.82 8.65 -28.75
C ASN A 94 -7.90 7.71 -29.52
N ASN A 95 -6.71 8.18 -29.92
CA ASN A 95 -5.76 7.35 -30.65
C ASN A 95 -5.28 6.13 -29.86
N TYR A 96 -5.46 6.12 -28.54
CA TYR A 96 -4.99 5.04 -27.67
C TYR A 96 -6.11 4.34 -26.89
N GLN A 97 -7.36 4.80 -27.02
CA GLN A 97 -8.53 4.24 -26.33
C GLN A 97 -8.33 4.10 -24.81
N PHE A 98 -7.62 5.04 -24.18
CA PHE A 98 -7.44 5.04 -22.73
C PHE A 98 -8.79 5.19 -22.03
N VAL A 99 -9.08 4.34 -21.04
CA VAL A 99 -10.34 4.36 -20.27
C VAL A 99 -10.11 4.86 -18.86
N GLU A 100 -9.11 4.31 -18.18
CA GLU A 100 -8.81 4.65 -16.80
C GLU A 100 -7.40 4.22 -16.41
N GLY A 101 -6.93 4.71 -15.27
CA GLY A 101 -5.66 4.32 -14.69
C GLY A 101 -5.44 4.98 -13.34
N TRP A 102 -4.41 4.50 -12.65
CA TRP A 102 -3.94 5.07 -11.40
C TRP A 102 -2.42 5.17 -11.40
N ARG A 103 -1.91 6.13 -10.64
CA ARG A 103 -0.49 6.23 -10.29
C ARG A 103 -0.34 6.39 -8.79
N ALA A 104 0.56 5.63 -8.21
CA ALA A 104 0.77 5.59 -6.76
C ALA A 104 2.26 5.47 -6.42
N ARG A 105 2.67 6.16 -5.36
CA ARG A 105 3.98 6.05 -4.74
C ARG A 105 3.81 5.68 -3.29
N ILE A 106 4.32 4.52 -2.91
CA ILE A 106 4.28 4.04 -1.52
C ILE A 106 5.07 4.99 -0.63
N GLY A 107 4.55 5.25 0.57
CA GLY A 107 5.20 6.10 1.56
C GLY A 107 4.18 6.99 2.25
N ILE A 108 4.66 7.94 3.05
CA ILE A 108 3.81 8.95 3.67
C ILE A 108 4.42 10.34 3.55
N ASP A 109 3.56 11.34 3.37
CA ASP A 109 3.98 12.72 3.57
C ASP A 109 4.11 13.03 5.07
N LYS A 110 5.14 13.76 5.47
CA LYS A 110 5.36 14.11 6.90
C LYS A 110 4.18 14.90 7.48
N SER A 111 3.47 15.67 6.66
CA SER A 111 2.28 16.43 7.07
C SER A 111 1.08 15.54 7.40
N ALA A 112 1.03 14.29 6.92
CA ALA A 112 -0.02 13.33 7.22
C ALA A 112 0.19 12.58 8.55
N ILE A 113 1.41 12.56 9.10
CA ILE A 113 1.75 11.80 10.33
C ILE A 113 0.81 12.10 11.51
N PRO A 114 0.41 13.36 11.78
CA PRO A 114 -0.46 13.68 12.92
C PRO A 114 -1.89 13.17 12.78
N THR A 115 -2.39 13.03 11.55
CA THR A 115 -3.79 12.72 11.24
C THR A 115 -3.98 11.27 10.79
N MET A 116 -2.93 10.62 10.28
CA MET A 116 -3.00 9.23 9.84
C MET A 116 -3.08 8.26 11.02
N GLY A 117 -3.78 7.15 10.80
CA GLY A 117 -3.87 6.03 11.74
C GLY A 117 -2.54 5.30 11.93
N ASN A 118 -2.60 4.15 12.60
CA ASN A 118 -1.45 3.26 12.67
C ASN A 118 -1.21 2.59 11.30
N ILE A 119 0.02 2.17 11.04
CA ILE A 119 0.41 1.29 9.93
C ILE A 119 0.23 -0.18 10.35
N VAL A 120 0.51 -0.51 11.61
CA VAL A 120 0.36 -1.86 12.16
C VAL A 120 -0.56 -1.80 13.38
N GLU A 121 -1.66 -2.54 13.34
CA GLU A 121 -2.60 -2.68 14.45
C GLU A 121 -2.69 -4.13 14.88
N ARG A 122 -2.61 -4.37 16.19
CA ARG A 122 -2.79 -5.70 16.75
C ARG A 122 -4.21 -6.17 16.50
N THR A 123 -4.35 -7.43 16.11
CA THR A 123 -5.64 -8.11 16.08
C THR A 123 -5.83 -8.89 17.39
N THR A 124 -6.95 -9.61 17.49
CA THR A 124 -7.19 -10.59 18.56
C THR A 124 -6.38 -11.87 18.40
N SER A 125 -5.76 -12.10 17.23
CA SER A 125 -4.87 -13.23 16.96
C SER A 125 -3.41 -12.87 17.21
N MET A 126 -2.61 -13.85 17.64
CA MET A 126 -1.16 -13.71 17.80
C MET A 126 -0.40 -13.90 16.48
N GLU A 127 -1.05 -14.47 15.46
CA GLU A 127 -0.42 -14.83 14.19
C GLU A 127 -0.66 -13.79 13.09
N THR A 128 -1.57 -12.83 13.33
CA THR A 128 -1.96 -11.85 12.32
C THR A 128 -2.04 -10.45 12.88
N VAL A 129 -1.70 -9.47 12.05
CA VAL A 129 -1.87 -8.05 12.33
C VAL A 129 -2.72 -7.41 11.23
N GLN A 130 -3.40 -6.33 11.57
CA GLN A 130 -3.94 -5.45 10.54
C GLN A 130 -2.83 -4.52 10.08
N PHE A 131 -2.59 -4.53 8.78
CA PHE A 131 -1.65 -3.67 8.08
C PHE A 131 -2.44 -2.62 7.29
N ASN A 132 -2.10 -1.36 7.52
CA ASN A 132 -2.67 -0.21 6.84
C ASN A 132 -1.58 0.38 5.93
N MET A 133 -1.73 0.18 4.63
CA MET A 133 -0.87 0.76 3.61
C MET A 133 -1.33 2.19 3.30
N TYR A 134 -0.35 3.07 3.12
CA TYR A 134 -0.54 4.46 2.71
C TYR A 134 0.37 4.78 1.54
N CYS A 135 -0.06 5.73 0.71
CA CYS A 135 0.74 6.28 -0.37
C CYS A 135 1.12 7.73 -0.05
N LYS A 136 2.28 8.16 -0.53
CA LYS A 136 2.73 9.55 -0.50
C LYS A 136 2.06 10.35 -1.63
N GLU A 137 1.93 9.70 -2.78
CA GLU A 137 1.23 10.19 -3.97
C GLU A 137 0.26 9.11 -4.40
N PHE A 138 -1.00 9.46 -4.66
CA PHE A 138 -1.98 8.57 -5.27
C PHE A 138 -2.92 9.42 -6.11
N GLN A 139 -3.06 9.08 -7.38
CA GLN A 139 -3.98 9.74 -8.28
C GLN A 139 -4.67 8.71 -9.17
N VAL A 140 -5.93 8.96 -9.46
CA VAL A 140 -6.78 8.14 -10.33
C VAL A 140 -7.34 9.04 -11.41
N ALA A 141 -7.31 8.56 -12.65
CA ALA A 141 -7.92 9.25 -13.79
C ALA A 141 -8.73 8.27 -14.63
N GLY A 142 -9.87 8.70 -15.16
CA GLY A 142 -10.69 7.83 -16.01
C GLY A 142 -12.06 8.40 -16.37
N TRP A 143 -12.82 7.60 -17.11
CA TRP A 143 -14.12 8.02 -17.66
C TRP A 143 -15.23 7.82 -16.63
N VAL A 144 -16.07 8.85 -16.45
CA VAL A 144 -17.32 8.74 -15.69
C VAL A 144 -18.48 8.97 -16.64
N TRP A 145 -19.32 7.95 -16.79
CA TRP A 145 -20.48 8.00 -17.66
C TRP A 145 -21.61 8.79 -17.00
N GLY A 146 -22.14 9.78 -17.73
CA GLY A 146 -23.35 10.50 -17.36
C GLY A 146 -24.60 9.63 -17.51
N ALA A 147 -25.72 10.09 -16.94
CA ALA A 147 -27.02 9.43 -17.10
C ALA A 147 -27.71 9.93 -18.38
N GLU A 148 -28.16 9.00 -19.24
CA GLU A 148 -28.99 9.35 -20.39
C GLU A 148 -30.29 10.08 -19.97
N PRO A 149 -30.83 11.03 -20.76
CA PRO A 149 -30.48 11.34 -22.17
C PRO A 149 -29.51 12.52 -22.36
N TRP A 150 -29.05 13.14 -21.28
CA TRP A 150 -28.13 14.28 -21.29
C TRP A 150 -26.75 13.71 -20.97
N ASP A 151 -25.95 13.39 -21.99
CA ASP A 151 -24.62 12.78 -21.84
C ASP A 151 -23.67 13.74 -21.11
N ASP A 152 -23.81 13.83 -19.79
CA ASP A 152 -23.00 14.63 -18.87
C ASP A 152 -21.73 13.85 -18.46
N SER A 153 -21.21 13.02 -19.37
CA SER A 153 -19.99 12.25 -19.12
C SER A 153 -18.80 13.18 -18.94
N ILE A 154 -18.04 12.94 -17.87
CA ILE A 154 -16.89 13.74 -17.49
C ILE A 154 -15.64 12.87 -17.31
N TRP A 155 -14.50 13.54 -17.37
CA TRP A 155 -13.24 13.00 -16.96
C TRP A 155 -13.06 13.13 -15.45
N LEU A 156 -12.85 12.02 -14.78
CA LEU A 156 -12.41 11.99 -13.39
C LEU A 156 -10.89 12.11 -13.36
N ASN A 157 -10.38 13.00 -12.52
CA ASN A 157 -8.98 13.08 -12.19
C ASN A 157 -8.78 13.53 -10.73
N VAL A 158 -8.73 12.55 -9.83
CA VAL A 158 -8.70 12.80 -8.39
C VAL A 158 -7.38 12.35 -7.79
N SER A 159 -6.76 13.25 -7.03
CA SER A 159 -5.58 12.95 -6.21
C SER A 159 -5.99 12.80 -4.75
N GLN A 160 -5.34 11.88 -4.02
CA GLN A 160 -5.55 11.78 -2.58
C GLN A 160 -5.16 13.09 -1.86
N PRO A 161 -5.83 13.46 -0.76
CA PRO A 161 -5.42 14.60 0.06
C PRO A 161 -4.05 14.37 0.71
N LYS A 162 -3.18 15.39 0.72
CA LYS A 162 -1.84 15.29 1.33
C LYS A 162 -1.89 15.02 2.84
N THR A 163 -2.86 15.59 3.55
CA THR A 163 -3.01 15.48 5.02
C THR A 163 -3.94 14.34 5.44
N ALA A 164 -4.60 13.67 4.50
CA ALA A 164 -5.51 12.57 4.77
C ALA A 164 -5.35 11.52 3.65
N PRO A 165 -4.19 10.85 3.58
CA PRO A 165 -3.94 9.84 2.56
C PRO A 165 -4.96 8.72 2.67
N TRP A 166 -5.34 8.14 1.53
CA TRP A 166 -6.22 6.99 1.52
C TRP A 166 -5.57 5.81 2.24
N LYS A 167 -6.37 5.13 3.05
CA LYS A 167 -5.90 4.02 3.89
C LYS A 167 -6.38 2.72 3.27
N ILE A 168 -5.42 1.90 2.87
CA ILE A 168 -5.68 0.56 2.30
C ILE A 168 -5.42 -0.46 3.41
N THR A 169 -6.49 -1.06 3.92
CA THR A 169 -6.43 -1.93 5.10
C THR A 169 -6.43 -3.40 4.69
N ARG A 170 -5.53 -4.22 5.23
CA ARG A 170 -5.54 -5.69 5.05
C ARG A 170 -5.07 -6.41 6.31
N ARG A 171 -5.52 -7.65 6.53
CA ARG A 171 -4.89 -8.54 7.50
C ARG A 171 -3.70 -9.25 6.85
N VAL A 172 -2.61 -9.37 7.58
CA VAL A 172 -1.39 -10.04 7.12
C VAL A 172 -0.88 -10.97 8.21
N ASN A 173 -0.30 -12.09 7.78
CA ASN A 173 0.31 -13.04 8.69
C ASN A 173 1.67 -12.50 9.16
N LEU A 174 2.00 -12.83 10.39
CA LEU A 174 3.33 -12.68 10.94
C LEU A 174 4.09 -13.96 10.65
N THR A 175 5.25 -13.84 10.03
CA THR A 175 6.18 -14.95 9.83
C THR A 175 7.46 -14.66 10.57
N GLN A 176 8.02 -15.68 11.20
CA GLN A 176 9.35 -15.60 11.79
C GLN A 176 10.34 -16.22 10.83
N GLN A 177 11.45 -15.54 10.61
CA GLN A 177 12.59 -16.10 9.91
C GLN A 177 13.80 -15.91 10.82
N THR A 178 14.58 -16.96 11.01
CA THR A 178 15.88 -16.83 11.67
C THR A 178 16.87 -16.29 10.65
N VAL A 179 17.44 -15.12 10.92
CA VAL A 179 18.43 -14.47 10.05
C VAL A 179 19.78 -14.52 10.74
N ASP A 180 20.76 -15.14 10.08
CA ASP A 180 22.16 -14.97 10.47
C ASP A 180 22.60 -13.59 10.01
N TRP A 181 22.50 -12.60 10.90
CA TRP A 181 22.83 -11.21 10.60
C TRP A 181 24.32 -11.01 10.24
N LYS A 182 25.21 -11.94 10.59
CA LYS A 182 26.64 -11.89 10.21
C LYS A 182 26.83 -12.27 8.74
N ALA A 183 26.06 -13.24 8.25
CA ALA A 183 26.08 -13.67 6.86
C ALA A 183 25.10 -12.89 5.95
N GLN A 184 24.02 -12.37 6.52
CA GLN A 184 22.86 -11.78 5.82
C GLN A 184 22.55 -10.35 6.28
N GLY A 185 23.57 -9.61 6.73
CA GLY A 185 23.41 -8.28 7.33
C GLY A 185 22.69 -7.26 6.45
N ASP A 186 22.73 -7.41 5.12
CA ASP A 186 22.02 -6.52 4.18
C ASP A 186 20.48 -6.64 4.28
N ASN A 187 19.97 -7.75 4.80
CA ASN A 187 18.53 -7.95 5.05
C ASN A 187 18.08 -7.41 6.42
N VAL A 188 19.00 -6.81 7.18
CA VAL A 188 18.74 -6.21 8.49
C VAL A 188 19.02 -4.70 8.39
N PRO A 189 18.15 -3.83 8.92
CA PRO A 189 18.40 -2.40 8.92
C PRO A 189 19.80 -2.06 9.48
N HIS A 190 20.54 -1.17 8.80
CA HIS A 190 21.93 -0.86 9.16
C HIS A 190 22.12 -0.36 10.60
N ASP A 191 21.15 0.34 11.15
CA ASP A 191 21.13 0.78 12.54
C ASP A 191 20.98 -0.40 13.52
N ALA A 192 20.14 -1.38 13.20
CA ALA A 192 20.03 -2.63 13.95
C ALA A 192 21.33 -3.45 13.87
N VAL A 193 21.95 -3.57 12.68
CA VAL A 193 23.27 -4.21 12.53
C VAL A 193 24.33 -3.54 13.40
N LYS A 194 24.38 -2.20 13.41
CA LYS A 194 25.32 -1.45 14.27
C LYS A 194 25.09 -1.70 15.75
N ALA A 195 23.83 -1.77 16.19
CA ALA A 195 23.50 -2.07 17.58
C ALA A 195 23.97 -3.49 17.97
N LEU A 196 23.73 -4.48 17.12
CA LEU A 196 24.16 -5.86 17.32
C LEU A 196 25.68 -5.99 17.34
N GLN A 197 26.39 -5.30 16.44
CA GLN A 197 27.86 -5.25 16.43
C GLN A 197 28.45 -4.65 17.72
N ASN A 198 27.74 -3.72 18.38
CA ASN A 198 28.19 -3.18 19.65
C ASN A 198 28.00 -4.19 20.79
N LEU A 199 26.89 -4.93 20.79
CA LEU A 199 26.64 -5.99 21.77
C LEU A 199 27.65 -7.15 21.64
N ASP A 200 28.00 -7.54 20.41
CA ASP A 200 29.01 -8.58 20.14
C ASP A 200 30.42 -8.18 20.63
N LYS A 201 30.74 -6.88 20.68
CA LYS A 201 32.01 -6.41 21.25
C LYS A 201 32.06 -6.56 22.77
N GLU A 202 30.90 -6.51 23.43
CA GLU A 202 30.77 -6.62 24.88
C GLU A 202 30.70 -8.09 25.35
N SER A 203 30.36 -9.03 24.45
CA SER A 203 30.34 -10.47 24.73
C SER A 203 30.93 -11.28 23.55
N PRO A 204 32.15 -11.85 23.69
CA PRO A 204 32.87 -12.51 22.59
C PRO A 204 32.27 -13.85 22.14
N GLU A 205 31.38 -14.44 22.95
CA GLU A 205 30.56 -15.57 22.51
C GLU A 205 29.33 -15.03 21.76
N SER A 206 29.06 -15.56 20.57
CA SER A 206 27.91 -15.18 19.72
C SER A 206 26.60 -15.67 20.36
N VAL A 207 26.18 -15.04 21.44
CA VAL A 207 25.02 -15.44 22.26
C VAL A 207 23.69 -14.90 21.72
N PHE A 208 23.69 -14.12 20.64
CA PHE A 208 22.49 -13.50 20.10
C PHE A 208 22.22 -13.93 18.65
N THR A 209 21.08 -14.57 18.43
CA THR A 209 20.44 -14.71 17.11
C THR A 209 19.39 -13.62 16.90
N VAL A 210 19.19 -13.23 15.64
CA VAL A 210 18.18 -12.23 15.26
C VAL A 210 17.09 -12.93 14.49
N GLU A 211 15.87 -12.87 15.03
CA GLU A 211 14.68 -13.41 14.37
C GLU A 211 13.77 -12.24 13.98
N PRO A 212 13.88 -11.69 12.77
CA PRO A 212 12.91 -10.72 12.30
C PRO A 212 11.51 -11.32 12.29
N LEU A 213 10.59 -10.58 12.89
CA LEU A 213 9.16 -10.76 12.69
C LEU A 213 8.77 -10.03 11.41
N LEU A 214 8.44 -10.78 10.36
CA LEU A 214 8.14 -10.26 9.03
C LEU A 214 6.62 -10.22 8.80
N LEU A 215 6.17 -9.11 8.22
CA LEU A 215 4.84 -9.02 7.63
C LEU A 215 4.85 -9.79 6.31
N ASP A 216 4.14 -10.91 6.25
CA ASP A 216 3.98 -11.65 4.99
C ASP A 216 2.95 -10.95 4.10
N LEU A 217 3.45 -10.11 3.20
CA LEU A 217 2.66 -9.41 2.18
C LEU A 217 2.41 -10.29 0.93
N THR A 218 3.03 -11.47 0.85
CA THR A 218 2.99 -12.36 -0.32
C THR A 218 1.89 -13.41 -0.22
N ARG A 219 1.57 -13.87 0.99
CA ARG A 219 0.49 -14.85 1.25
C ARG A 219 -0.81 -14.20 1.72
N THR A 220 -1.08 -13.02 1.20
CA THR A 220 -2.25 -12.22 1.59
C THR A 220 -3.58 -12.79 1.09
N GLU A 221 -3.55 -13.84 0.27
CA GLU A 221 -4.71 -14.61 -0.18
C GLU A 221 -5.34 -15.47 0.94
N LEU A 222 -4.60 -15.79 2.01
CA LEU A 222 -5.04 -16.70 3.08
C LEU A 222 -5.72 -15.98 4.26
N THR A 223 -5.64 -14.66 4.33
CA THR A 223 -6.46 -13.84 5.23
C THR A 223 -7.60 -13.28 4.41
N ALA A 224 -8.74 -13.99 4.41
CA ALA A 224 -9.94 -13.86 3.56
C ALA A 224 -10.62 -12.46 3.48
N THR A 225 -9.95 -11.38 3.84
CA THR A 225 -10.41 -10.00 3.71
C THR A 225 -9.75 -9.35 2.51
N ARG A 226 -10.54 -9.02 1.49
CA ARG A 226 -10.14 -8.07 0.44
C ARG A 226 -9.65 -6.78 1.09
N PRO A 227 -8.63 -6.12 0.53
CA PRO A 227 -8.24 -4.84 1.07
C PRO A 227 -9.41 -3.86 0.96
N THR A 228 -9.58 -2.99 1.95
CA THR A 228 -10.62 -1.95 1.94
C THR A 228 -9.99 -0.58 1.74
N LEU A 229 -10.70 0.30 1.03
CA LEU A 229 -10.37 1.71 0.92
C LEU A 229 -11.18 2.49 1.94
N ASP A 230 -10.56 2.76 3.07
CA ASP A 230 -11.20 3.52 4.12
C ASP A 230 -11.10 5.02 3.78
N SER A 231 -12.14 5.79 4.12
CA SER A 231 -12.27 7.23 3.86
C SER A 231 -12.64 7.63 2.41
N LEU A 232 -12.95 6.67 1.55
CA LEU A 232 -13.60 6.91 0.26
C LEU A 232 -15.10 6.62 0.34
N GLU A 233 -15.90 7.45 -0.31
CA GLU A 233 -17.34 7.24 -0.42
C GLU A 233 -17.62 6.06 -1.35
N GLN A 234 -18.34 5.06 -0.82
CA GLN A 234 -18.74 3.88 -1.57
C GLN A 234 -19.70 4.24 -2.71
N ASN A 235 -19.73 3.41 -3.76
CA ASN A 235 -20.57 3.59 -4.95
C ASN A 235 -20.26 4.85 -5.78
N THR A 236 -19.12 5.51 -5.55
CA THR A 236 -18.59 6.55 -6.45
C THR A 236 -17.79 5.91 -7.59
N ALA A 237 -17.66 6.61 -8.72
CA ALA A 237 -16.85 6.14 -9.84
C ALA A 237 -15.39 5.90 -9.43
N LEU A 238 -14.82 6.78 -8.60
CA LEU A 238 -13.48 6.60 -8.00
C LEU A 238 -13.35 5.27 -7.25
N TYR A 239 -14.33 4.96 -6.39
CA TYR A 239 -14.33 3.73 -5.61
C TYR A 239 -14.41 2.49 -6.53
N THR A 240 -15.30 2.51 -7.52
CA THR A 240 -15.45 1.42 -8.49
C THR A 240 -14.15 1.17 -9.27
N MET A 241 -13.52 2.22 -9.81
CA MET A 241 -12.26 2.09 -10.56
C MET A 241 -11.15 1.45 -9.70
N LEU A 242 -11.00 1.90 -8.45
CA LEU A 242 -9.98 1.37 -7.55
C LEU A 242 -10.26 -0.08 -7.12
N MET A 243 -11.53 -0.43 -6.89
CA MET A 243 -11.93 -1.81 -6.61
C MET A 243 -11.57 -2.74 -7.77
N GLU A 244 -11.84 -2.33 -9.01
CA GLU A 244 -11.60 -3.15 -10.19
C GLU A 244 -10.11 -3.28 -10.56
N THR A 245 -9.34 -2.20 -10.44
CA THR A 245 -7.97 -2.13 -11.02
C THR A 245 -6.84 -2.07 -10.01
N PHE A 246 -7.05 -1.53 -8.82
CA PHE A 246 -6.00 -1.39 -7.81
C PHE A 246 -6.06 -2.53 -6.79
N LEU A 247 -7.26 -2.84 -6.28
CA LEU A 247 -7.46 -3.91 -5.31
C LEU A 247 -7.66 -5.28 -5.96
N GLY A 248 -8.10 -5.29 -7.22
CA GLY A 248 -8.42 -6.48 -7.96
C GLY A 248 -9.82 -7.04 -7.65
N PRO A 249 -10.40 -7.80 -8.60
CA PRO A 249 -11.72 -8.37 -8.48
C PRO A 249 -11.84 -9.50 -7.47
#